data_AF-A0A026WN43-F1
#
_entry.id   AF-A0A026WN43-F1
#
_cell.length_a   1.000
_cell.length_b   1.000
_cell.length_c   1.000
_cell.angle_alpha   90.00
_cell.angle_beta   90.00
_cell.angle_gamma   90.00
#
_symmetry.space_group_name_H-M   'P 1'
#
loop_
_entity.id
_entity.type
_entity.pdbx_description
1 polymer ?
#
loop_
_entity_poly.entity_id
_entity_poly.type
_entity_poly.pdbx_seq_one_letter_code
_entity_poly.pdbx_strand_id
1 'polypeptide(L)' 'MCIGNRFALLETKALLFHLLARCELKPCEKTSIPLKLAKDGFNMKAEGGFWLNTLPRKNVHPTIARNTTNGTCKL' A
#
# COMPACT_ATOMS: atom_id res chain seq x y z
N MET A 1 17.73 13.10 -15.31
CA MET A 1 16.38 13.73 -15.18
C MET A 1 15.35 12.68 -15.59
N CYS A 2 14.33 12.38 -14.76
CA CYS A 2 13.34 11.34 -15.08
C CYS A 2 12.04 11.96 -15.61
N ILE A 3 11.66 11.61 -16.84
CA ILE A 3 10.45 12.15 -17.50
C ILE A 3 9.15 11.62 -16.87
N GLY A 4 9.21 10.40 -16.30
CA GLY A 4 8.09 9.74 -15.65
C GLY A 4 7.85 10.15 -14.19
N ASN A 5 8.67 11.03 -13.61
CA ASN A 5 8.59 11.32 -12.17
C ASN A 5 7.22 11.88 -11.75
N ARG A 6 6.63 12.78 -12.57
CA ARG A 6 5.30 13.34 -12.29
C ARG A 6 4.20 12.28 -12.39
N PHE A 7 4.30 11.41 -13.39
CA PHE A 7 3.34 10.32 -13.60
C PHE A 7 3.38 9.32 -12.44
N ALA A 8 4.58 8.84 -12.08
CA ALA A 8 4.77 7.92 -10.97
C ALA A 8 4.25 8.48 -9.64
N LEU A 9 4.47 9.78 -9.38
CA LEU A 9 3.95 10.44 -8.18
C LEU A 9 2.41 10.50 -8.14
N LEU A 10 1.77 10.78 -9.27
CA LEU A 10 0.30 10.84 -9.34
C LEU A 10 -0.31 9.44 -9.21
N GLU A 11 0.25 8.47 -9.93
CA GLU A 11 -0.19 7.08 -9.89
C GLU A 11 -0.08 6.50 -8.47
N THR A 12 1.08 6.69 -7.82
CA THR A 12 1.30 6.21 -6.45
C THR A 12 0.34 6.87 -5.45
N LYS A 13 0.08 8.17 -5.59
CA LYS A 13 -0.87 8.89 -4.72
C LYS A 13 -2.30 8.38 -4.88
N ALA A 14 -2.76 8.18 -6.12
CA ALA A 14 -4.09 7.68 -6.39
C ALA A 14 -4.26 6.24 -5.87
N LEU A 15 -3.27 5.39 -6.13
CA LEU A 15 -3.24 4.01 -5.64
C LEU A 15 -3.27 3.95 -4.11
N LEU A 16 -2.41 4.74 -3.45
CA LEU A 16 -2.35 4.79 -1.98
C LEU A 16 -3.65 5.32 -1.38
N PHE A 17 -4.26 6.34 -1.99
CA PHE A 17 -5.54 6.87 -1.53
C PHE A 17 -6.65 5.81 -1.60
N HIS A 18 -6.77 5.09 -2.72
CA HIS A 18 -7.76 4.03 -2.87
C HIS A 18 -7.50 2.84 -1.96
N LEU A 19 -6.23 2.49 -1.73
CA LEU A 19 -5.85 1.43 -0.79
C LEU A 19 -6.25 1.79 0.64
N LEU A 20 -5.87 2.96 1.12
CA LEU A 20 -6.17 3.43 2.49
C LEU A 20 -7.67 3.74 2.70
N ALA A 21 -8.38 4.12 1.63
CA ALA A 21 -9.82 4.37 1.70
C ALA A 21 -10.63 3.08 1.97
N ARG A 22 -10.12 1.91 1.54
CA ARG A 22 -10.78 0.60 1.64
C ARG A 22 -10.19 -0.27 2.76
N CYS A 23 -8.89 -0.18 2.96
CA CYS A 23 -8.14 -1.06 3.85
C CYS A 23 -7.36 -0.26 4.90
N GLU A 24 -7.27 -0.83 6.10
CA GLU A 24 -6.38 -0.39 7.17
C GLU A 24 -5.12 -1.26 7.13
N LEU A 25 -3.96 -0.64 6.91
CA LEU A 25 -2.66 -1.31 6.92
C LEU A 25 -2.10 -1.29 8.34
N LYS A 26 -1.80 -2.46 8.89
CA LYS A 26 -1.17 -2.62 10.21
C LYS A 26 0.21 -3.27 10.09
N PRO A 27 1.17 -2.90 10.95
CA PRO A 27 2.44 -3.60 11.02
C PRO A 27 2.23 -5.04 11.48
N CYS A 28 3.01 -5.97 10.91
CA CYS A 28 3.09 -7.36 11.32
C CYS A 28 4.32 -7.56 12.21
N GLU A 29 4.38 -8.68 12.91
CA GLU A 29 5.59 -9.11 13.64
C GLU A 29 6.82 -9.27 12.73
N LYS A 30 6.60 -9.49 11.42
CA LYS A 30 7.66 -9.56 10.39
C LYS A 30 8.09 -8.20 9.83
N THR A 31 7.38 -7.12 10.17
CA THR A 31 7.70 -5.78 9.69
C THR A 31 8.84 -5.22 10.52
N SER A 32 10.02 -5.03 9.92
CA SER A 32 11.15 -4.39 10.58
C SER A 32 10.89 -2.89 10.74
N ILE A 33 10.72 -2.44 11.98
CA ILE A 33 10.54 -1.03 12.35
C ILE A 33 11.72 -0.69 13.29
N PRO A 34 12.69 0.13 12.89
CA PRO A 34 12.78 0.96 11.68
C PRO A 34 13.06 0.16 10.39
N LEU A 35 12.55 0.65 9.26
CA LEU A 35 12.74 0.05 7.94
C LEU A 35 14.24 -0.06 7.60
N LYS A 36 14.77 -1.29 7.57
CA LYS A 36 16.12 -1.56 7.07
C LYS A 36 16.05 -1.82 5.57
N LEU A 37 16.88 -1.13 4.80
CA LEU A 37 17.01 -1.38 3.36
C LEU A 37 18.06 -2.47 3.15
N ALA A 38 17.72 -3.49 2.35
CA ALA A 38 18.68 -4.51 1.96
C ALA A 38 19.77 -3.86 1.10
N LYS A 39 21.02 -4.17 1.41
CA LYS A 39 22.19 -3.69 0.66
C LYS A 39 22.47 -4.52 -0.59
N ASP A 40 21.65 -5.55 -0.82
CA ASP A 40 21.90 -6.59 -1.80
C ASP A 40 20.97 -6.42 -3.02
N GLY A 41 21.48 -5.73 -4.04
CA GLY A 41 20.90 -5.70 -5.38
C GLY A 41 20.71 -4.31 -5.98
N PHE A 42 20.33 -4.30 -7.25
CA PHE A 42 20.07 -3.09 -8.04
C PHE A 42 18.78 -2.35 -7.63
N ASN A 43 17.82 -3.08 -7.04
CA ASN A 43 16.53 -2.53 -6.61
C ASN A 43 16.53 -2.26 -5.10
N MET A 44 16.09 -1.06 -4.72
CA MET A 44 15.92 -0.68 -3.31
C MET A 44 14.74 -1.45 -2.71
N LYS A 45 15.04 -2.41 -1.83
CA LYS A 45 14.05 -3.27 -1.16
C LYS A 45 14.26 -3.22 0.36
N ALA A 46 13.20 -3.49 1.11
CA ALA A 46 13.32 -3.73 2.55
C ALA A 46 14.08 -5.05 2.82
N GLU A 47 14.90 -5.07 3.85
CA GLU A 47 15.53 -6.27 4.39
C GLU A 47 14.43 -7.23 4.89
N GLY A 48 14.35 -8.42 4.32
CA GLY A 48 13.28 -9.37 4.60
C GLY A 48 11.95 -9.13 3.87
N GLY A 49 11.84 -8.11 3.01
CA GLY A 49 10.65 -7.80 2.22
C GLY A 49 9.64 -6.87 2.92
N PHE A 50 8.55 -6.54 2.21
CA PHE A 50 7.49 -5.67 2.73
C PHE A 50 6.33 -6.51 3.26
N TRP A 51 6.27 -6.66 4.59
CA TRP A 51 5.16 -7.34 5.27
C TRP A 51 4.24 -6.32 5.90
N LEU A 52 2.95 -6.34 5.55
CA LEU A 52 1.90 -5.52 6.14
C LEU A 52 0.63 -6.36 6.25
N ASN A 53 -0.10 -6.22 7.35
CA ASN A 53 -1.40 -6.83 7.56
C ASN A 53 -2.45 -5.88 7.01
N THR A 54 -3.26 -6.36 6.08
CA THR A 54 -4.33 -5.55 5.47
C THR A 54 -5.66 -5.99 6.06
N LEU A 55 -6.33 -5.10 6.76
CA LEU A 55 -7.66 -5.33 7.30
C LEU A 55 -8.68 -4.46 6.55
N PRO A 56 -9.93 -4.95 6.33
CA PRO A 56 -10.97 -4.09 5.80
C PRO A 56 -11.26 -2.94 6.77
N ARG A 57 -11.33 -1.72 6.26
CA ARG A 57 -11.59 -0.53 7.07
C ARG A 57 -13.04 -0.57 7.58
N LYS A 58 -13.24 -0.44 8.89
CA LYS A 58 -14.60 -0.44 9.50
C LYS A 58 -15.45 0.75 9.04
N ASN A 59 -14.84 1.90 8.80
CA ASN A 59 -15.49 3.13 8.36
C ASN A 59 -15.19 3.39 6.88
N VAL A 60 -15.87 2.69 5.98
CA VAL A 60 -15.77 2.93 4.54
C VAL A 60 -16.42 4.28 4.22
N HIS A 61 -15.72 5.15 3.50
CA HIS A 61 -16.31 6.42 3.07
C HIS A 61 -17.52 6.15 2.15
N PRO A 62 -18.68 6.82 2.33
CA PRO A 62 -19.91 6.53 1.60
C PRO A 62 -19.74 6.51 0.06
N THR A 63 -18.89 7.39 -0.47
CA THR A 63 -18.56 7.47 -1.90
C THR A 63 -17.86 6.21 -2.44
N ILE A 64 -17.21 5.40 -1.58
CA ILE A 64 -16.54 4.16 -1.96
C ILE A 64 -17.47 2.94 -1.74
N ALA A 65 -18.34 2.99 -0.73
CA ALA A 65 -19.29 1.91 -0.42
C ALA A 65 -20.21 1.57 -1.60
N ARG A 66 -20.62 2.58 -2.39
CA ARG A 66 -21.54 2.43 -3.53
C ARG A 66 -21.05 1.51 -4.65
N ASN A 67 -19.74 1.28 -4.78
CA ASN A 67 -19.16 0.46 -5.86
C ASN A 67 -18.77 -0.96 -5.40
N THR A 68 -19.07 -1.32 -4.15
CA THR A 68 -18.57 -2.56 -3.51
C THR A 68 -19.61 -3.68 -3.49
N THR A 69 -20.37 -3.88 -4.58
CA THR A 69 -21.25 -5.05 -4.65
C THR A 69 -20.53 -6.33 -5.04
N ASN A 70 -19.35 -6.31 -5.69
CA ASN A 70 -18.71 -7.55 -6.20
C ASN A 70 -17.17 -7.53 -6.18
N GLY A 71 -16.54 -7.17 -5.07
CA GLY A 71 -15.08 -7.17 -5.00
C GLY A 71 -14.58 -7.35 -3.58
N THR A 72 -14.62 -8.59 -3.09
CA THR A 72 -13.93 -8.98 -1.85
C THR A 72 -12.48 -8.52 -1.91
N CYS A 73 -12.07 -7.63 -0.99
CA CYS A 73 -10.67 -7.35 -0.71
C CYS A 73 -10.02 -8.60 -0.10
N LYS A 74 -9.75 -9.61 -0.93
CA LYS A 74 -8.77 -10.65 -0.65
C LYS A 74 -7.49 -10.21 -1.37
N LEU A 75 -6.47 -9.90 -0.60
CA LEU A 75 -5.08 -9.97 -1.06
C LEU A 75 -4.70 -11.44 -1.24
#